data_AF-A0A496X7A0-F1
#
_entry.id   AF-A0A496X7A0-F1
#
_cell.length_a   1.000
_cell.length_b   1.000
_cell.length_c   1.000
_cell.angle_alpha   90.00
_cell.angle_beta   90.00
_cell.angle_gamma   90.00
#
_symmetry.space_group_name_H-M   'P 1'
#
loop_
_entity.id
_entity.type
_entity.pdbx_description
1 polymer ?
#
loop_
_entity_poly.entity_id
_entity_poly.type
_entity_poly.pdbx_seq_one_letter_code
_entity_poly.pdbx_strand_id
1 'polypeptide(L)'
;MTDMQKVRNRTESLLFSEGVPLHPNLPVIENVSLRAGEDVAKKIVALYAMAGLANGADGESLREWLMEENGWNYLSTEDKLKLESVSLSQTDLNELSWKQESLYALSWSGSLIGKMIWPDSEANLESVFDLIPPEKPIKSFVRNFVLRPERELVEELDLYYCLHAAAVHPELWGRKDMKLKMEVILERRQALEWLCSMSIEWKDIPLDT
;
A
#
# COMPACT_ATOMS: atom_id res chain seq x y z
N MET A 1 6.73 20.41 8.54
CA MET A 1 5.94 20.23 7.30
C MET A 1 6.88 20.14 6.14
N THR A 2 6.79 19.05 5.38
CA THR A 2 7.56 18.81 4.16
C THR A 2 7.18 19.82 3.07
N ASP A 3 8.18 20.33 2.34
CA ASP A 3 7.99 21.26 1.22
C ASP A 3 7.60 20.47 -0.03
N MET A 4 6.31 20.47 -0.36
CA MET A 4 5.74 19.65 -1.44
C MET A 4 6.22 20.05 -2.82
N GLN A 5 6.61 21.31 -3.03
CA GLN A 5 7.21 21.70 -4.31
C GLN A 5 8.59 21.08 -4.48
N LYS A 6 9.40 21.04 -3.40
CA LYS A 6 10.69 20.33 -3.44
C LYS A 6 10.53 18.83 -3.62
N VAL A 7 9.48 18.23 -3.05
CA VAL A 7 9.12 16.83 -3.29
C VAL A 7 8.82 16.62 -4.78
N ARG A 8 7.89 17.41 -5.35
CA ARG A 8 7.53 17.33 -6.77
C ARG A 8 8.72 17.45 -7.71
N ASN A 9 9.65 18.37 -7.44
CA ASN A 9 10.84 18.53 -8.28
C ASN A 9 11.76 17.29 -8.27
N ARG A 10 11.81 16.55 -7.15
CA ARG A 10 12.56 15.28 -7.07
C ARG A 10 11.83 14.18 -7.83
N THR A 11 10.51 14.08 -7.66
CA THR A 11 9.66 13.16 -8.42
C THR A 11 9.81 13.38 -9.91
N GLU A 12 9.73 14.63 -10.39
CA GLU A 12 9.92 14.99 -11.79
C GLU A 12 11.27 14.53 -12.33
N SER A 13 12.34 14.73 -11.56
CA SER A 13 13.69 14.28 -11.95
C SER A 13 13.77 12.76 -12.10
N LEU A 14 13.13 12.01 -11.19
CA LEU A 14 13.06 10.55 -11.25
C LEU A 14 12.22 10.07 -12.46
N LEU A 15 11.02 10.61 -12.63
CA LEU A 15 10.14 10.28 -13.76
C LEU A 15 10.83 10.55 -15.10
N PHE A 16 11.53 11.69 -15.22
CA PHE A 16 12.31 12.01 -16.41
C PHE A 16 13.38 10.96 -16.69
N SER A 17 14.11 10.49 -15.67
CA SER A 17 15.13 9.46 -15.82
C SER A 17 14.56 8.09 -16.22
N GLU A 18 13.34 7.79 -15.81
CA GLU A 18 12.60 6.56 -16.17
C GLU A 18 11.77 6.72 -17.45
N GLY A 19 11.85 7.90 -18.10
CA GLY A 19 11.16 8.19 -19.35
C GLY A 19 9.65 8.37 -19.22
N VAL A 20 9.12 8.51 -18.00
CA VAL A 20 7.71 8.72 -17.67
C VAL A 20 7.35 10.20 -17.76
N PRO A 21 6.26 10.58 -18.45
CA PRO A 21 5.80 11.96 -18.49
C PRO A 21 5.17 12.37 -17.15
N LEU A 22 5.44 13.61 -16.71
CA LEU A 22 4.68 14.25 -15.63
C LEU A 22 3.48 14.98 -16.24
N HIS A 23 2.29 14.77 -15.68
CA HIS A 23 1.09 15.49 -16.12
C HIS A 23 1.20 16.98 -15.72
N PRO A 24 1.13 17.93 -16.69
CA PRO A 24 1.53 19.32 -16.47
C PRO A 24 0.61 20.10 -15.52
N ASN A 25 -0.64 19.68 -15.39
CA ASN A 25 -1.62 20.33 -14.51
C ASN A 25 -1.91 19.52 -13.24
N LEU A 26 -1.11 18.49 -12.94
CA LEU A 26 -1.32 17.69 -11.74
C LEU A 26 -0.94 18.52 -10.51
N PRO A 27 -1.88 18.82 -9.59
CA PRO A 27 -1.58 19.60 -8.40
C PRO A 27 -0.56 18.88 -7.52
N VAL A 28 0.10 19.60 -6.62
CA VAL A 28 0.88 18.98 -5.55
C VAL A 28 -0.05 18.44 -4.48
N ILE A 29 0.33 17.36 -3.81
CA ILE A 29 -0.42 16.85 -2.66
C ILE A 29 -0.43 17.92 -1.58
N GLU A 30 -1.60 18.17 -0.99
CA GLU A 30 -1.80 19.10 0.10
C GLU A 30 -2.17 18.37 1.39
N ASN A 31 -1.98 18.99 2.54
CA ASN A 31 -2.48 18.52 3.84
C ASN A 31 -2.05 17.10 4.25
N VAL A 32 -0.76 16.77 4.09
CA VAL A 32 -0.20 15.51 4.61
C VAL A 32 -0.34 15.44 6.13
N SER A 33 -0.92 14.34 6.61
CA SER A 33 -1.02 14.03 8.03
C SER A 33 -0.77 12.54 8.25
N LEU A 34 0.39 12.20 8.83
CA LEU A 34 0.81 10.82 8.99
C LEU A 34 0.05 10.10 10.09
N ARG A 35 -0.39 8.87 9.80
CA ARG A 35 -0.86 7.92 10.81
C ARG A 35 0.30 7.48 11.71
N ALA A 36 -0.05 7.04 12.92
CA ALA A 36 0.93 6.45 13.83
C ALA A 36 1.44 5.11 13.29
N GLY A 37 2.70 4.77 13.57
CA GLY A 37 3.28 3.48 13.18
C GLY A 37 2.48 2.29 13.71
N GLU A 38 1.88 2.40 14.88
CA GLU A 38 0.99 1.38 15.44
C GLU A 38 -0.21 1.11 14.53
N ASP A 39 -0.84 2.15 13.96
CA ASP A 39 -2.01 1.98 13.10
C ASP A 39 -1.63 1.33 11.76
N VAL A 40 -0.46 1.69 11.23
CA VAL A 40 0.11 1.07 10.03
C VAL A 40 0.42 -0.40 10.27
N ALA A 41 1.00 -0.75 11.41
CA ALA A 41 1.29 -2.14 11.78
C ALA A 41 0.01 -2.98 11.93
N LYS A 42 -1.04 -2.42 12.55
CA LYS A 42 -2.36 -3.07 12.63
C LYS A 42 -2.93 -3.34 11.24
N LYS A 43 -2.78 -2.38 10.31
CA LYS A 43 -3.25 -2.54 8.93
C LYS A 43 -2.43 -3.59 8.17
N ILE A 44 -1.12 -3.68 8.39
CA ILE A 44 -0.27 -4.75 7.85
C ILE A 44 -0.80 -6.13 8.25
N VAL A 45 -1.16 -6.32 9.52
CA VAL A 45 -1.77 -7.58 10.01
C VAL A 45 -3.07 -7.90 9.28
N ALA A 46 -3.96 -6.92 9.13
CA ALA A 46 -5.22 -7.11 8.41
C ALA A 46 -5.00 -7.46 6.93
N LEU A 47 -4.07 -6.76 6.26
CA LEU A 47 -3.73 -7.02 4.85
C LEU A 47 -3.06 -8.37 4.66
N TYR A 48 -2.23 -8.83 5.61
CA TYR A 48 -1.66 -10.17 5.58
C TYR A 48 -2.76 -11.23 5.60
N ALA A 49 -3.74 -11.12 6.50
CA ALA A 49 -4.85 -12.08 6.56
C ALA A 49 -5.66 -12.09 5.25
N MET A 50 -5.93 -10.92 4.68
CA MET A 50 -6.65 -10.78 3.41
C MET A 50 -5.88 -11.38 2.22
N ALA A 51 -4.59 -11.08 2.12
CA ALA A 51 -3.73 -11.65 1.07
C ALA A 51 -3.55 -13.17 1.25
N GLY A 52 -3.43 -13.65 2.49
CA GLY A 52 -3.37 -15.07 2.80
C GLY A 52 -4.64 -15.81 2.36
N LEU A 53 -5.82 -15.24 2.66
CA LEU A 53 -7.11 -15.78 2.25
C LEU A 53 -7.21 -15.91 0.72
N ALA A 54 -6.76 -14.91 -0.03
CA ALA A 54 -6.71 -14.97 -1.50
C ALA A 54 -5.78 -16.07 -2.03
N ASN A 55 -4.72 -16.37 -1.29
CA ASN A 55 -3.71 -17.38 -1.63
C ASN A 55 -4.06 -18.78 -1.06
N GLY A 56 -5.30 -18.99 -0.62
CA GLY A 56 -5.81 -20.30 -0.22
C GLY A 56 -5.53 -20.68 1.24
N ALA A 57 -5.12 -19.73 2.08
CA ALA A 57 -5.14 -19.95 3.53
C ALA A 57 -6.58 -20.17 4.02
N ASP A 58 -6.72 -21.05 5.00
CA ASP A 58 -8.02 -21.34 5.61
C ASP A 58 -8.52 -20.14 6.44
N GLY A 59 -9.74 -19.67 6.14
CA GLY A 59 -10.32 -18.48 6.76
C GLY A 59 -10.60 -18.65 8.26
N GLU A 60 -10.98 -19.86 8.69
CA GLU A 60 -11.20 -20.18 10.09
C GLU A 60 -9.89 -20.12 10.87
N SER A 61 -8.83 -20.73 10.35
CA SER A 61 -7.48 -20.69 10.94
C SER A 61 -6.95 -19.26 11.06
N LEU A 62 -7.13 -18.42 10.03
CA LEU A 62 -6.75 -17.00 10.07
C LEU A 62 -7.55 -16.23 11.15
N ARG A 63 -8.86 -16.51 11.24
CA ARG A 63 -9.75 -15.90 12.24
C ARG A 63 -9.35 -16.30 13.66
N GLU A 64 -9.08 -17.57 13.91
CA GLU A 64 -8.62 -18.07 15.21
C GLU A 64 -7.32 -17.39 15.63
N TRP A 65 -6.31 -17.40 14.76
CA TRP A 65 -5.04 -16.71 14.99
C TRP A 65 -5.23 -15.23 15.33
N LEU A 66 -6.05 -14.51 14.55
CA LEU A 66 -6.35 -13.09 14.80
C LEU A 66 -7.07 -12.87 16.13
N MET A 67 -7.94 -13.78 16.57
CA MET A 67 -8.60 -13.66 17.87
C MET A 67 -7.63 -13.92 19.02
N GLU A 68 -6.80 -14.96 18.92
CA GLU A 68 -5.81 -15.32 19.93
C GLU A 68 -4.78 -14.21 20.16
N GLU A 69 -4.29 -13.60 19.08
CA GLU A 69 -3.29 -12.52 19.13
C GLU A 69 -3.90 -11.11 19.21
N ASN A 70 -5.22 -11.00 19.45
CA ASN A 70 -5.98 -9.73 19.53
C ASN A 70 -5.92 -8.85 18.26
N GLY A 71 -5.61 -9.44 17.10
CA GLY A 71 -5.62 -8.80 15.79
C GLY A 71 -7.00 -8.65 15.15
N TRP A 72 -8.02 -9.37 15.61
CA TRP A 72 -9.37 -9.34 15.03
C TRP A 72 -9.99 -7.93 14.96
N ASN A 73 -9.66 -7.07 15.93
CA ASN A 73 -10.16 -5.70 15.99
C ASN A 73 -9.49 -4.74 15.00
N TYR A 74 -8.48 -5.20 14.25
CA TYR A 74 -7.79 -4.40 13.23
C TYR A 74 -8.46 -4.50 11.85
N LEU A 75 -9.34 -5.49 11.68
CA LEU A 75 -10.04 -5.74 10.44
C LEU A 75 -11.23 -4.81 10.29
N SER A 76 -11.48 -4.39 9.05
CA SER A 76 -12.74 -3.74 8.71
C SER A 76 -13.91 -4.72 8.81
N THR A 77 -15.14 -4.20 8.86
CA THR A 77 -16.34 -5.05 8.80
C THR A 77 -16.36 -5.93 7.56
N GLU A 78 -15.89 -5.41 6.41
CA GLU A 78 -15.82 -6.17 5.16
C GLU A 78 -14.81 -7.31 5.23
N ASP A 79 -13.61 -7.04 5.77
CA ASP A 79 -12.56 -8.06 5.93
C ASP A 79 -13.03 -9.21 6.83
N LYS A 80 -13.77 -8.88 7.91
CA LYS A 80 -14.36 -9.89 8.80
C LYS A 80 -15.38 -10.76 8.08
N LEU A 81 -16.25 -10.16 7.27
CA LEU A 81 -17.23 -10.90 6.47
C LEU A 81 -16.55 -11.83 5.46
N LYS A 82 -15.42 -11.40 4.86
CA LYS A 82 -14.66 -12.25 3.93
C LYS A 82 -14.05 -13.47 4.64
N LEU A 83 -13.50 -13.31 5.84
CA LEU A 83 -12.97 -14.43 6.64
C LEU A 83 -14.03 -15.40 7.14
N GLU A 84 -15.24 -14.90 7.43
CA GLU A 84 -16.35 -15.72 7.91
C GLU A 84 -17.15 -16.38 6.77
N SER A 85 -16.83 -16.05 5.51
CA SER A 85 -17.52 -16.63 4.36
C SER A 85 -17.11 -18.08 4.13
N VAL A 86 -18.11 -18.95 3.89
CA VAL A 86 -17.88 -20.36 3.53
C VAL A 86 -17.16 -20.49 2.18
N SER A 87 -17.38 -19.53 1.28
CA SER A 87 -16.68 -19.45 0.00
C SER A 87 -16.60 -18.02 -0.49
N LEU A 88 -15.52 -17.71 -1.21
CA LEU A 88 -15.32 -16.43 -1.88
C LEU A 88 -15.50 -16.60 -3.38
N SER A 89 -16.02 -15.57 -4.05
CA SER A 89 -16.08 -15.56 -5.51
C SER A 89 -14.68 -15.38 -6.10
N GLN A 90 -14.48 -15.72 -7.38
CA GLN A 90 -13.22 -15.45 -8.06
C GLN A 90 -12.89 -13.95 -8.09
N THR A 91 -13.92 -13.10 -8.17
CA THR A 91 -13.75 -11.64 -8.10
C THR A 91 -13.21 -11.23 -6.74
N ASP A 92 -13.79 -11.74 -5.64
CA ASP A 92 -13.31 -11.44 -4.28
C ASP A 92 -11.85 -11.89 -4.10
N LEU A 93 -11.52 -13.10 -4.55
CA LEU A 93 -10.15 -13.63 -4.46
C LEU A 93 -9.16 -12.77 -5.26
N ASN A 94 -9.55 -12.31 -6.45
CA ASN A 94 -8.72 -11.42 -7.26
C ASN A 94 -8.54 -10.05 -6.60
N GLU A 95 -9.58 -9.46 -6.01
CA GLU A 95 -9.46 -8.19 -5.28
C GLU A 95 -8.60 -8.31 -4.02
N LEU A 96 -8.73 -9.43 -3.31
CA LEU A 96 -7.93 -9.71 -2.12
C LEU A 96 -6.47 -10.01 -2.45
N SER A 97 -6.17 -10.66 -3.58
CA SER A 97 -4.79 -10.96 -3.96
C SER A 97 -3.96 -9.70 -4.18
N TRP A 98 -4.58 -8.65 -4.72
CA TRP A 98 -3.97 -7.32 -4.88
C TRP A 98 -3.56 -6.66 -3.56
N LYS A 99 -4.12 -7.08 -2.41
CA LYS A 99 -3.71 -6.57 -1.08
C LYS A 99 -2.27 -6.90 -0.71
N GLN A 100 -1.62 -7.81 -1.44
CA GLN A 100 -0.17 -8.00 -1.34
C GLN A 100 0.62 -6.72 -1.69
N GLU A 101 0.15 -5.92 -2.66
CA GLU A 101 0.84 -4.68 -3.07
C GLU A 101 0.68 -3.58 -2.02
N SER A 102 -0.51 -3.51 -1.43
CA SER A 102 -0.78 -2.66 -0.26
C SER A 102 0.10 -3.06 0.94
N LEU A 103 0.18 -4.36 1.23
CA LEU A 103 1.05 -4.91 2.28
C LEU A 103 2.53 -4.59 2.02
N TYR A 104 2.96 -4.69 0.77
CA TYR A 104 4.31 -4.34 0.34
C TYR A 104 4.64 -2.87 0.62
N ALA A 105 3.78 -1.94 0.20
CA ALA A 105 3.98 -0.51 0.42
C ALA A 105 4.03 -0.14 1.93
N LEU A 106 3.12 -0.71 2.75
CA LEU A 106 3.14 -0.47 4.18
C LEU A 106 4.36 -1.12 4.86
N SER A 107 4.80 -2.29 4.42
CA SER A 107 6.01 -2.93 4.93
C SER A 107 7.27 -2.11 4.61
N TRP A 108 7.34 -1.54 3.41
CA TRP A 108 8.37 -0.56 3.07
C TRP A 108 8.33 0.65 4.00
N SER A 109 7.15 1.19 4.32
CA SER A 109 7.01 2.35 5.22
C SER A 109 7.61 2.12 6.62
N GLY A 110 7.68 0.86 7.08
CA GLY A 110 8.31 0.43 8.34
C GLY A 110 9.77 0.01 8.23
N SER A 111 10.43 0.26 7.10
CA SER A 111 11.81 -0.18 6.81
C SER A 111 12.02 -1.71 6.80
N LEU A 112 10.96 -2.51 6.68
CA LEU A 112 11.08 -3.96 6.49
C LEU A 112 11.56 -4.32 5.08
N ILE A 113 11.35 -3.39 4.14
CA ILE A 113 11.83 -3.46 2.76
C ILE A 113 12.72 -2.25 2.53
N GLY A 114 13.95 -2.48 2.03
CA GLY A 114 14.94 -1.42 1.87
C GLY A 114 14.55 -0.33 0.86
N LYS A 115 14.05 -0.73 -0.32
CA LYS A 115 13.63 0.17 -1.40
C LYS A 115 12.45 -0.45 -2.14
N MET A 116 11.47 0.36 -2.54
CA MET A 116 10.40 -0.13 -3.41
C MET A 116 10.89 -0.38 -4.84
N ILE A 117 10.55 -1.55 -5.40
CA ILE A 117 10.75 -1.85 -6.81
C ILE A 117 9.83 -0.99 -7.68
N TRP A 118 10.24 -0.75 -8.91
CA TRP A 118 9.43 -0.06 -9.90
C TRP A 118 8.11 -0.82 -10.14
N PRO A 119 6.96 -0.15 -10.38
CA PRO A 119 5.67 -0.82 -10.50
C PRO A 119 5.41 -1.32 -11.93
N ASP A 120 6.39 -1.96 -12.56
CA ASP A 120 6.23 -2.75 -13.79
C ASP A 120 6.02 -4.24 -13.51
N SER A 121 6.23 -4.66 -12.25
CA SER A 121 5.97 -6.00 -11.75
C SER A 121 5.34 -5.98 -10.35
N GLU A 122 4.70 -7.11 -10.02
CA GLU A 122 4.18 -7.36 -8.68
C GLU A 122 5.34 -7.55 -7.68
N ALA A 123 5.05 -7.32 -6.40
CA ALA A 123 5.97 -7.46 -5.30
C ALA A 123 6.22 -8.94 -4.96
N ASN A 124 7.45 -9.26 -4.55
CA ASN A 124 7.76 -10.51 -3.86
C ASN A 124 7.91 -10.22 -2.35
N LEU A 125 7.04 -10.81 -1.54
CA LEU A 125 7.00 -10.65 -0.08
C LEU A 125 7.68 -11.76 0.71
N GLU A 126 8.33 -12.73 0.05
CA GLU A 126 8.98 -13.87 0.71
C GLU A 126 9.94 -13.42 1.83
N SER A 127 10.77 -12.40 1.55
CA SER A 127 11.70 -11.82 2.55
C SER A 127 11.02 -11.01 3.66
N VAL A 128 9.75 -10.66 3.50
CA VAL A 128 8.98 -9.85 4.46
C VAL A 128 8.24 -10.73 5.46
N PHE A 129 7.80 -11.92 5.06
CA PHE A 129 6.99 -12.80 5.91
C PHE A 129 7.68 -13.12 7.24
N ASP A 130 8.99 -13.42 7.24
CA ASP A 130 9.76 -13.67 8.47
C ASP A 130 9.84 -12.47 9.44
N LEU A 131 9.47 -11.27 8.98
CA LEU A 131 9.58 -10.00 9.71
C LEU A 131 8.24 -9.51 10.26
N ILE A 132 7.12 -10.09 9.83
CA ILE A 132 5.77 -9.68 10.21
C ILE A 132 5.03 -10.81 10.94
N PRO A 133 3.84 -10.57 11.53
CA PRO A 133 2.99 -11.63 12.03
C PRO A 133 2.46 -12.51 10.89
N PRO A 134 2.28 -13.83 11.11
CA PRO A 134 2.35 -14.58 12.37
C PRO A 134 3.77 -14.94 12.87
N GLU A 135 4.82 -14.78 12.06
CA GLU A 135 6.20 -15.12 12.41
C GLU A 135 6.76 -14.27 13.56
N LYS A 136 6.11 -13.12 13.82
CA LYS A 136 6.26 -12.29 15.02
C LYS A 136 4.93 -12.19 15.78
N PRO A 137 4.94 -12.14 17.13
CA PRO A 137 3.72 -11.84 17.90
C PRO A 137 3.15 -10.47 17.53
N ILE A 138 1.85 -10.38 17.27
CA ILE A 138 1.15 -9.17 16.80
C ILE A 138 1.43 -8.00 17.73
N LYS A 139 1.29 -8.23 19.04
CA LYS A 139 1.50 -7.18 20.07
C LYS A 139 2.91 -6.59 20.02
N SER A 140 3.92 -7.44 19.82
CA SER A 140 5.31 -7.00 19.77
C SER A 140 5.62 -6.26 18.47
N PHE A 141 5.06 -6.74 17.35
CA PHE A 141 5.18 -6.11 16.05
C PHE A 141 4.58 -4.71 16.05
N VAL A 142 3.31 -4.57 16.46
CA VAL A 142 2.59 -3.29 16.50
C VAL A 142 3.31 -2.26 17.36
N ARG A 143 3.76 -2.66 18.57
CA ARG A 143 4.45 -1.75 19.49
C ARG A 143 5.80 -1.26 18.97
N ASN A 144 6.51 -2.13 18.24
CA ASN A 144 7.89 -1.86 17.80
C ASN A 144 7.96 -1.33 16.36
N PHE A 145 6.83 -1.16 15.67
CA PHE A 145 6.81 -0.70 14.29
C PHE A 145 7.12 0.80 14.22
N VAL A 146 8.20 1.13 13.53
CA VAL A 146 8.70 2.51 13.39
C VAL A 146 8.64 2.91 11.92
N LEU A 147 7.94 4.01 11.66
CA LEU A 147 7.86 4.58 10.32
C LEU A 147 9.18 5.17 9.87
N ARG A 148 9.41 5.12 8.56
CA ARG A 148 10.39 5.96 7.87
C ARG A 148 10.11 7.44 8.13
N PRO A 149 11.13 8.31 7.96
CA PRO A 149 10.94 9.75 8.04
C PRO A 149 9.80 10.24 7.12
N GLU A 150 9.00 11.22 7.58
CA GLU A 150 7.89 11.81 6.83
C GLU A 150 8.27 12.15 5.39
N ARG A 151 9.45 12.74 5.20
CA ARG A 151 9.95 13.11 3.90
C ARG A 151 10.02 11.93 2.92
N GLU A 152 10.52 10.77 3.35
CA GLU A 152 10.61 9.59 2.48
C GLU A 152 9.21 9.10 2.08
N LEU A 153 8.29 9.05 3.06
CA LEU A 153 6.92 8.60 2.85
C LEU A 153 6.16 9.49 1.86
N VAL A 154 6.33 10.81 1.99
CA VAL A 154 5.67 11.80 1.13
C VAL A 154 6.31 11.87 -0.26
N GLU A 155 7.63 11.70 -0.38
CA GLU A 155 8.31 11.59 -1.67
C GLU A 155 7.81 10.37 -2.46
N GLU A 156 7.64 9.24 -1.79
CA GLU A 156 7.14 8.03 -2.41
C GLU A 156 5.65 8.12 -2.77
N LEU A 157 4.84 8.76 -1.91
CA LEU A 157 3.44 9.04 -2.23
C LEU A 157 3.31 9.93 -3.47
N ASP A 158 4.06 11.03 -3.56
CA ASP A 158 4.02 11.91 -4.73
C ASP A 158 4.48 11.20 -6.01
N LEU A 159 5.45 10.28 -5.90
CA LEU A 159 5.83 9.40 -7.02
C LEU A 159 4.64 8.56 -7.50
N TYR A 160 3.98 7.83 -6.61
CA TYR A 160 2.83 7.00 -6.99
C TYR A 160 1.62 7.81 -7.47
N TYR A 161 1.44 9.02 -6.93
CA TYR A 161 0.43 9.96 -7.44
C TYR A 161 0.71 10.36 -8.89
N CYS A 162 1.95 10.75 -9.20
CA CYS A 162 2.35 11.13 -10.55
C CYS A 162 2.38 9.93 -11.52
N LEU A 163 2.76 8.73 -11.05
CA LEU A 163 2.72 7.51 -11.85
C LEU A 163 1.28 7.14 -12.21
N HIS A 164 0.34 7.27 -11.27
CA HIS A 164 -1.07 7.03 -11.56
C HIS A 164 -1.56 8.02 -12.63
N ALA A 165 -1.27 9.30 -12.48
CA ALA A 165 -1.61 10.31 -13.49
C ALA A 165 -1.00 10.01 -14.87
N ALA A 166 0.28 9.65 -14.93
CA ALA A 166 0.89 9.25 -16.18
C ALA A 166 0.17 8.04 -16.81
N ALA A 167 -0.22 7.05 -16.01
CA ALA A 167 -0.82 5.82 -16.50
C ALA A 167 -2.27 5.99 -17.01
N VAL A 168 -3.05 6.92 -16.45
CA VAL A 168 -4.41 7.23 -16.94
C VAL A 168 -4.44 8.21 -18.11
N HIS A 169 -3.31 8.86 -18.41
CA HIS A 169 -3.12 9.81 -19.51
C HIS A 169 -2.17 9.27 -20.60
N PRO A 170 -2.55 8.19 -21.33
CA PRO A 170 -1.69 7.56 -22.34
C PRO A 170 -1.26 8.50 -23.48
N GLU A 171 -2.02 9.56 -23.74
CA GLU A 171 -1.69 10.60 -24.72
C GLU A 171 -0.36 11.30 -24.43
N LEU A 172 0.06 11.38 -23.16
CA LEU A 172 1.33 11.99 -22.75
C LEU A 172 2.55 11.15 -23.14
N TRP A 173 2.38 9.85 -23.38
CA TRP A 173 3.46 8.91 -23.68
C TRP A 173 3.88 8.94 -25.15
N GLY A 174 3.04 9.49 -26.04
CA GLY A 174 3.27 9.49 -27.47
C GLY A 174 3.40 8.08 -28.03
N ARG A 175 4.63 7.66 -28.41
CA ARG A 175 4.93 6.32 -28.95
C ARG A 175 5.73 5.42 -27.99
N LYS A 176 5.96 5.87 -26.75
CA LYS A 176 6.71 5.09 -25.77
C LYS A 176 5.83 3.98 -25.20
N ASP A 177 6.45 2.84 -24.91
CA ASP A 177 5.78 1.76 -24.19
C ASP A 177 5.62 2.15 -22.72
N MET A 178 4.40 2.05 -22.21
CA MET A 178 4.09 2.24 -20.80
C MET A 178 4.51 0.99 -20.03
N LYS A 179 5.72 1.02 -19.46
CA LYS A 179 6.22 -0.02 -18.55
C LYS A 179 5.72 0.20 -17.13
N LEU A 180 4.40 0.15 -16.96
CA LEU A 180 3.70 0.32 -15.69
C LEU A 180 2.55 -0.67 -15.60
N LYS A 181 2.33 -1.24 -14.42
CA LYS A 181 1.14 -2.03 -14.09
C LYS A 181 0.19 -1.17 -13.26
N MET A 182 -1.00 -0.90 -13.80
CA MET A 182 -1.97 0.00 -13.18
C MET A 182 -2.40 -0.50 -11.80
N GLU A 183 -2.70 -1.79 -11.68
CA GLU A 183 -3.18 -2.42 -10.45
C GLU A 183 -2.13 -2.32 -9.33
N VAL A 184 -0.85 -2.48 -9.67
CA VAL A 184 0.27 -2.31 -8.75
C VAL A 184 0.37 -0.86 -8.27
N ILE A 185 0.23 0.11 -9.18
CA ILE A 185 0.25 1.54 -8.83
C ILE A 185 -0.91 1.87 -7.89
N LEU A 186 -2.12 1.42 -8.21
CA LEU A 186 -3.33 1.73 -7.47
C LEU A 186 -3.25 1.24 -6.02
N GLU A 187 -2.85 -0.01 -5.80
CA GLU A 187 -2.78 -0.59 -4.45
C GLU A 187 -1.67 0.05 -3.61
N ARG A 188 -0.47 0.21 -4.19
CA ARG A 188 0.64 0.86 -3.48
C ARG A 188 0.33 2.33 -3.19
N ARG A 189 -0.32 3.05 -4.13
CA ARG A 189 -0.80 4.41 -3.91
C ARG A 189 -1.84 4.46 -2.80
N GLN A 190 -2.87 3.61 -2.83
CA GLN A 190 -3.92 3.57 -1.80
C GLN A 190 -3.31 3.41 -0.40
N ALA A 191 -2.33 2.51 -0.26
CA ALA A 191 -1.63 2.29 1.00
C ALA A 191 -0.90 3.55 1.49
N LEU A 192 -0.17 4.23 0.59
CA LEU A 192 0.56 5.45 0.91
C LEU A 192 -0.37 6.65 1.19
N GLU A 193 -1.44 6.81 0.42
CA GLU A 193 -2.47 7.85 0.63
C GLU A 193 -3.11 7.68 2.00
N TRP A 194 -3.49 6.44 2.35
CA TRP A 194 -4.08 6.13 3.66
C TRP A 194 -3.10 6.40 4.81
N LEU A 195 -1.83 6.02 4.64
CA LEU A 195 -0.77 6.27 5.61
C LEU A 195 -0.52 7.77 5.82
N CYS A 196 -0.60 8.56 4.76
CA CYS A 196 -0.42 10.03 4.77
C CYS A 196 -1.71 10.82 5.02
N SER A 197 -2.83 10.14 5.30
CA SER A 197 -4.14 10.76 5.56
C SER A 197 -4.79 10.19 6.82
N MET A 198 -4.57 10.84 7.96
CA MET A 198 -5.20 10.44 9.24
C MET A 198 -6.74 10.45 9.23
N SER A 199 -7.37 11.31 8.44
CA SER A 199 -8.82 11.55 8.48
C SER A 199 -9.64 10.70 7.50
N ILE A 200 -9.00 9.94 6.61
CA ILE A 200 -9.67 9.18 5.55
C ILE A 200 -9.52 7.70 5.83
N GLU A 201 -10.65 7.00 5.92
CA GLU A 201 -10.68 5.55 6.10
C GLU A 201 -10.22 4.82 4.82
N TRP A 202 -9.67 3.62 4.98
CA TRP A 202 -9.05 2.87 3.88
C TRP A 202 -9.93 2.74 2.62
N LYS A 203 -11.21 2.44 2.80
CA LYS A 203 -12.19 2.25 1.72
C LYS A 203 -12.60 3.55 1.02
N ASP A 204 -12.38 4.69 1.68
CA ASP A 204 -12.82 6.01 1.24
C ASP A 204 -11.66 6.81 0.64
N ILE A 205 -10.49 6.20 0.45
CA ILE A 205 -9.33 6.83 -0.15
C ILE A 205 -9.64 7.23 -1.60
N PRO A 206 -9.60 8.53 -1.93
CA PRO A 206 -9.77 8.98 -3.29
C PRO A 206 -8.54 8.61 -4.10
N LEU A 207 -8.76 7.96 -5.24
CA LEU A 207 -7.70 7.60 -6.20
C LEU A 207 -7.87 8.32 -7.53
N ASP A 208 -8.66 9.39 -7.59
CA ASP A 208 -8.69 10.27 -8.75
C ASP A 208 -7.34 10.98 -8.96
N THR A 209 -7.09 11.33 -10.21
CA THR A 209 -5.87 11.96 -10.71
C THR A 209 -6.22 12.89 -11.85
#